data_AF-A0A0C2B3T1-F1
#
_entry.id   AF-A0A0C2B3T1-F1
#
_cell.length_a   1.000
_cell.length_b   1.000
_cell.length_c   1.000
_cell.angle_alpha   90.00
_cell.angle_beta   90.00
_cell.angle_gamma   90.00
#
_symmetry.space_group_name_H-M   'P 1'
#
loop_
_entity.id
_entity.type
_entity.pdbx_description
1 polymer ?
#
loop_
_entity_poly.entity_id
_entity_poly.type
_entity_poly.pdbx_seq_one_letter_code
_entity_poly.pdbx_strand_id
1 'polypeptide(L)'
;MFMAAEDSEHMKTVHRWLIGEAVNNTVGIQVVGGPFEGRTKIVHLRQDGTPPSPLRASGGPAGPTRHVYEAVRSTDASAGWIYAHLGAEPAADI
;
A
#
# COMPACT_ATOMS: atom_id res chain seq x y z
N MET A 1 -21.09 9.74 25.70
CA MET A 1 -21.37 9.17 24.36
C MET A 1 -20.35 9.77 23.39
N PHE A 2 -19.14 9.20 23.32
CA PHE A 2 -18.02 9.72 22.50
C PHE A 2 -17.60 8.75 21.38
N MET A 3 -17.95 7.46 21.50
CA MET A 3 -17.54 6.40 20.57
C MET A 3 -18.05 6.56 19.13
N ALA A 4 -19.24 7.11 18.90
CA ALA A 4 -19.81 7.21 17.55
C ALA A 4 -19.16 8.30 16.67
N ALA A 5 -18.62 9.37 17.28
CA ALA A 5 -17.97 10.45 16.55
C ALA A 5 -16.53 10.10 16.18
N GLU A 6 -15.81 9.43 17.07
CA GLU A 6 -14.44 8.94 16.83
C GLU A 6 -14.40 7.91 15.69
N ASP A 7 -15.40 7.02 15.64
CA ASP A 7 -15.56 6.05 14.56
C ASP A 7 -15.79 6.74 13.19
N SER A 8 -16.58 7.83 13.18
CA SER A 8 -16.84 8.61 11.97
C SER A 8 -15.59 9.33 11.45
N GLU A 9 -14.80 9.96 12.32
CA GLU A 9 -13.57 10.67 11.92
C GLU A 9 -12.46 9.71 11.48
N HIS A 10 -12.36 8.57 12.16
CA HIS A 10 -11.46 7.50 11.75
C HIS A 10 -11.80 7.01 10.34
N MET A 11 -13.07 6.71 10.07
CA MET A 11 -13.52 6.24 8.76
C MET A 11 -13.31 7.28 7.65
N LYS A 12 -13.54 8.56 7.91
CA LYS A 12 -13.19 9.63 6.96
C LYS A 12 -11.70 9.64 6.64
N THR A 13 -10.85 9.47 7.64
CA THR A 13 -9.40 9.41 7.44
C THR A 13 -8.99 8.20 6.60
N VAL A 14 -9.59 7.03 6.85
CA VAL A 14 -9.38 5.83 6.03
C VAL A 14 -9.81 6.07 4.58
N HIS A 15 -10.96 6.68 4.34
CA HIS A 15 -11.42 7.01 2.99
C HIS A 15 -10.44 7.93 2.25
N ARG A 16 -9.92 8.96 2.94
CA ARG A 16 -8.91 9.87 2.38
C ARG A 16 -7.64 9.11 1.95
N TRP A 17 -7.15 8.22 2.81
CA TRP A 17 -6.01 7.36 2.44
C TRP A 17 -6.33 6.49 1.21
N LEU A 18 -7.51 5.88 1.16
CA LEU A 18 -7.90 4.97 0.06
C LEU A 18 -8.01 5.67 -1.30
N ILE A 19 -8.33 6.96 -1.34
CA ILE A 19 -8.35 7.76 -2.58
C ILE A 19 -6.97 8.35 -2.92
N GLY A 20 -5.93 8.03 -2.15
CA GLY A 20 -4.55 8.46 -2.38
C GLY A 20 -4.17 9.79 -1.72
N GLU A 21 -5.00 10.32 -0.82
CA GLU A 21 -4.65 11.52 -0.07
C GLU A 21 -3.70 11.19 1.09
N ALA A 22 -2.59 11.92 1.19
CA ALA A 22 -1.66 11.79 2.30
C ALA A 22 -2.15 12.58 3.52
N VAL A 23 -2.53 11.88 4.59
CA VAL A 23 -2.99 12.47 5.85
C VAL A 23 -2.20 11.87 6.99
N ASN A 24 -1.64 12.72 7.86
CA ASN A 24 -0.77 12.28 8.97
C ASN A 24 0.38 11.39 8.49
N ASN A 25 0.98 11.75 7.35
CA ASN A 25 2.07 11.03 6.73
C ASN A 25 1.72 9.57 6.35
N THR A 26 0.43 9.27 6.21
CA THR A 26 -0.09 7.96 5.79
C THR A 26 -0.91 8.15 4.53
N VAL A 27 -0.81 7.19 3.59
CA VAL A 27 -1.49 7.25 2.30
C VAL A 27 -1.77 5.83 1.78
N GLY A 28 -2.84 5.66 1.01
CA GLY A 28 -3.13 4.44 0.26
C GLY A 28 -2.45 4.47 -1.11
N ILE A 29 -1.68 3.43 -1.41
CA ILE A 29 -0.93 3.29 -2.67
C ILE A 29 -1.42 2.07 -3.42
N GLN A 30 -1.74 2.22 -4.69
CA GLN A 30 -2.24 1.12 -5.51
C GLN A 30 -1.13 0.14 -5.88
N VAL A 31 -1.46 -1.15 -5.86
CA VAL A 31 -0.59 -2.25 -6.29
C VAL A 31 -0.91 -2.58 -7.74
N VAL A 32 0.13 -2.62 -8.57
CA VAL A 32 0.05 -2.85 -10.01
C VAL A 32 0.84 -4.11 -10.38
N GLY A 33 0.15 -5.05 -11.05
CA GLY A 33 0.69 -6.35 -11.44
C GLY A 33 0.78 -7.36 -10.29
N GLY A 34 1.10 -8.60 -10.65
CA GLY A 34 1.27 -9.70 -9.72
C GLY A 34 -0.04 -10.12 -9.01
N PRO A 35 0.05 -11.01 -8.00
CA PRO A 35 -1.14 -11.58 -7.36
C PRO A 35 -1.98 -10.60 -6.55
N PHE A 36 -1.45 -9.42 -6.23
CA PHE A 36 -2.13 -8.40 -5.42
C PHE A 36 -2.62 -7.21 -6.26
N GLU A 37 -2.66 -7.34 -7.59
CA GLU A 37 -3.12 -6.31 -8.50
C GLU A 37 -4.48 -5.72 -8.10
N GLY A 38 -4.61 -4.40 -8.24
CA GLY A 38 -5.84 -3.66 -7.96
C GLY A 38 -6.08 -3.38 -6.48
N ARG A 39 -5.26 -3.94 -5.57
CA ARG A 39 -5.35 -3.63 -4.14
C ARG A 39 -4.73 -2.29 -3.80
N THR A 40 -5.22 -1.67 -2.73
CA THR A 40 -4.61 -0.49 -2.13
C THR A 40 -3.88 -0.87 -0.85
N LYS A 41 -2.61 -0.48 -0.73
CA LYS A 41 -1.81 -0.63 0.48
C LYS A 41 -1.73 0.71 1.22
N ILE A 42 -2.32 0.77 2.41
CA ILE A 42 -2.15 1.92 3.31
C ILE A 42 -0.78 1.79 3.97
N VAL A 43 0.06 2.81 3.80
CA VAL A 43 1.43 2.85 4.33
C VAL A 43 1.71 4.19 4.99
N HIS A 44 2.56 4.17 6.01
CA HIS A 44 3.20 5.37 6.51
C HIS A 44 4.39 5.71 5.60
N LEU A 45 4.44 6.94 5.11
CA LEU A 45 5.54 7.44 4.30
C LEU A 45 6.80 7.63 5.18
N ARG A 46 7.96 7.63 4.56
CA ARG A 46 9.21 8.02 5.22
C ARG A 46 9.26 9.55 5.39
N GLN A 47 10.24 10.04 6.14
CA GLN A 47 10.40 11.48 6.41
C GLN A 47 10.59 12.33 5.14
N ASP A 48 11.12 11.74 4.07
CA ASP A 48 11.30 12.38 2.77
C ASP A 48 10.04 12.31 1.88
N GLY A 49 8.92 11.81 2.40
CA GLY A 49 7.67 11.63 1.68
C GLY A 49 7.66 10.44 0.72
N THR A 50 8.68 9.56 0.74
CA THR A 50 8.71 8.36 -0.09
C THR A 50 8.00 7.18 0.58
N PRO A 51 7.30 6.32 -0.17
CA PRO A 51 6.74 5.09 0.36
C PRO A 51 7.84 4.10 0.77
N PRO A 52 7.60 3.25 1.79
CA PRO A 52 8.47 2.13 2.10
C PRO A 52 8.70 1.25 0.86
N SER A 53 9.96 0.91 0.59
CA SER A 53 10.34 0.09 -0.55
C SER A 53 11.64 -0.68 -0.23
N PRO A 54 11.77 -1.96 -0.63
CA PRO A 54 10.75 -2.76 -1.32
C PRO A 54 9.61 -3.22 -0.38
N LEU A 55 8.41 -3.34 -0.92
CA LEU A 55 7.27 -3.96 -0.22
C LEU A 55 7.28 -5.47 -0.51
N ARG A 56 7.20 -6.28 0.53
CA ARG A 56 7.18 -7.75 0.41
C ARG A 56 5.86 -8.28 0.95
N ALA A 57 5.15 -9.06 0.14
CA ALA A 57 3.85 -9.61 0.50
C ALA A 57 3.74 -11.08 0.10
N SER A 58 3.14 -11.88 0.97
CA SER A 58 2.79 -13.28 0.75
C SER A 58 1.39 -13.55 1.33
N GLY A 59 0.83 -14.72 1.06
CA GLY A 59 -0.49 -15.13 1.50
C GLY A 59 -1.63 -14.64 0.60
N GLY A 60 -2.84 -15.11 0.85
CA GLY A 60 -4.00 -14.80 0.00
C GLY A 60 -3.78 -15.30 -1.44
N PRO A 61 -4.06 -14.48 -2.48
CA PRO A 61 -3.90 -14.86 -3.89
C PRO A 61 -2.48 -15.32 -4.28
N ALA A 62 -1.45 -14.88 -3.56
CA ALA A 62 -0.05 -15.25 -3.82
C ALA A 62 0.31 -16.65 -3.27
N GLY A 63 -0.53 -17.24 -2.43
CA GLY A 63 -0.19 -18.47 -1.71
C GLY A 63 1.04 -18.26 -0.79
N PRO A 64 1.84 -19.31 -0.52
CA PRO A 64 3.01 -19.20 0.36
C PRO A 64 4.17 -18.40 -0.28
N THR A 65 4.15 -18.22 -1.59
CA THR A 65 5.19 -17.51 -2.33
C THR A 65 5.22 -16.05 -1.92
N ARG A 66 6.44 -15.53 -1.68
CA ARG A 66 6.65 -14.12 -1.35
C ARG A 66 6.86 -13.33 -2.63
N HIS A 67 6.16 -12.22 -2.78
CA HIS A 67 6.26 -11.33 -3.94
C HIS A 67 6.81 -9.99 -3.51
N VAL A 68 7.64 -9.39 -4.37
CA VAL A 68 8.31 -8.11 -4.14
C VAL A 68 7.68 -7.05 -5.03
N TYR A 69 7.51 -5.86 -4.47
CA TYR A 69 6.99 -4.69 -5.16
C TYR A 69 7.89 -3.48 -4.89
N GLU A 70 8.09 -2.67 -5.91
CA GLU A 70 8.86 -1.42 -5.83
C GLU A 70 7.94 -0.21 -5.80
N ALA A 71 8.32 0.83 -5.06
CA ALA A 71 7.60 2.09 -5.07
C ALA A 71 8.06 2.91 -6.28
N VAL A 72 7.16 3.11 -7.25
CA VAL A 72 7.47 3.82 -8.50
C VAL A 72 6.65 5.10 -8.56
N ARG A 73 7.29 6.22 -8.92
CA ARG A 73 6.57 7.49 -9.15
C ARG A 73 5.58 7.31 -10.30
N SER A 74 4.35 7.77 -10.09
CA SER A 74 3.31 7.76 -11.12
C SER A 74 2.56 9.08 -11.10
N THR A 75 2.45 9.71 -12.26
CA THR A 75 1.64 10.93 -12.46
C THR A 75 0.15 10.63 -12.57
N ASP A 76 -0.20 9.37 -12.86
CA ASP A 76 -1.58 8.96 -13.07
C ASP A 76 -2.24 8.48 -11.77
N ALA A 77 -1.43 8.16 -10.75
CA ALA A 77 -1.91 7.76 -9.43
C ALA A 77 -2.13 9.00 -8.54
N SER A 78 -3.30 9.09 -7.89
CA SER A 78 -3.61 10.18 -6.95
C SER A 78 -2.59 10.32 -5.81
N ALA A 79 -2.02 9.20 -5.36
CA ALA A 79 -0.98 9.17 -4.32
C ALA A 79 0.41 9.61 -4.83
N GLY A 80 0.58 9.84 -6.14
CA GLY A 80 1.86 10.13 -6.78
C GLY A 80 2.83 8.94 -6.87
N TRP A 81 2.38 7.75 -6.44
CA TRP A 81 3.14 6.53 -6.36
C TRP A 81 2.27 5.30 -6.65
N ILE A 82 2.90 4.23 -7.12
CA ILE A 82 2.34 2.88 -7.19
C ILE A 82 3.33 1.87 -6.62
N TYR A 83 2.83 0.72 -6.20
CA TYR A 83 3.64 -0.47 -5.93
C TYR A 83 3.64 -1.39 -7.16
N ALA A 84 4.69 -1.33 -7.96
CA ALA A 84 4.84 -2.14 -9.16
C ALA A 84 5.43 -3.51 -8.81
N HIS A 85 4.83 -4.59 -9.30
CA HIS A 85 5.31 -5.96 -9.06
C HIS A 85 6.66 -6.21 -9.72
N LEU A 86 7.65 -6.64 -8.93
CA LEU A 86 8.99 -7.00 -9.43
C LEU A 86 9.15 -8.50 -9.71
N GLY A 87 8.35 -9.35 -9.07
CA GLY A 87 8.48 -10.80 -9.18
C GLY A 87 8.17 -11.55 -7.89
N ALA A 88 8.26 -12.87 -7.96
CA ALA A 88 8.30 -13.73 -6.78
C ALA A 88 9.75 -13.81 -6.28
N GLU A 89 9.93 -13.81 -4.97
CA GLU A 89 11.19 -14.23 -4.37
C GLU A 89 11.33 -15.74 -4.56
N PRO A 90 12.52 -16.22 -4.94
CA PRO A 90 12.78 -17.65 -4.90
C PRO A 90 12.55 -18.14 -3.47
N ALA A 91 11.91 -19.30 -3.34
CA ALA A 91 11.87 -19.99 -2.08
C ALA A 91 13.33 -20.18 -1.64
N ALA A 92 13.68 -19.73 -0.44
CA ALA A 92 14.96 -20.10 0.12
C ALA A 92 14.92 -21.63 0.25
N ASP A 93 15.72 -22.33 -0.57
CA ASP A 93 15.96 -23.76 -0.37
C ASP A 93 16.50 -23.91 1.06
N ILE A 94 15.74 -24.60 1.91
CA ILE A 94 16.13 -24.98 3.27
C ILE A 94 16.71 -26.39 3.21
#